data_AF-A0A9N9D952-F1
#
_entry.id   AF-A0A9N9D952-F1
#
_cell.length_a   1.000
_cell.length_b   1.000
_cell.length_c   1.000
_cell.angle_alpha   90.00
_cell.angle_beta   90.00
_cell.angle_gamma   90.00
#
_symmetry.space_group_name_H-M   'P 1'
#
loop_
_entity.id
_entity.type
_entity.pdbx_description
1 polymer ?
#
loop_
_entity_poly.entity_id
_entity_poly.type
_entity_poly.pdbx_seq_one_letter_code
_entity_poly.pdbx_strand_id
1 'polypeptide(L)'
;MAHNELFLQFENYEFDRDEAFQKGLQTVVASGKDKPQQEREAFIQRAKFFYFSKTVSKKIDYDEYVAWKLDRQNVNSLDTSPTKTEACSPQNDIDAQLTLNSSQNLETTTSDNKPPHSRSFQEVVKMIAAGEMPPVRKIPDELNKNPPKPPTMEPKPKPWKRVS
;
A
#
# COMPACT_ATOMS: atom_id res chain seq x y z
N MET A 1 -0.14 21.84 16.45
CA MET A 1 -1.28 22.58 15.85
C MET A 1 -1.11 22.89 14.36
N ALA A 2 0.10 23.15 13.83
CA ALA A 2 0.30 23.53 12.42
C ALA A 2 -0.10 22.47 11.35
N HIS A 3 -0.25 21.19 11.70
CA HIS A 3 -0.61 20.13 10.73
C HIS A 3 -2.10 20.15 10.34
N ASN A 4 -2.99 20.63 11.23
CA ASN A 4 -4.44 20.60 11.00
C ASN A 4 -4.86 21.46 9.79
N GLU A 5 -4.24 22.61 9.60
CA GLU A 5 -4.46 23.50 8.44
C GLU A 5 -4.00 22.83 7.14
N LEU A 6 -2.89 22.08 7.19
CA LEU A 6 -2.37 21.34 6.04
C LEU A 6 -3.25 20.16 5.65
N PHE A 7 -3.89 19.49 6.62
CA PHE A 7 -4.87 18.43 6.35
C PHE A 7 -6.14 19.00 5.69
N LEU A 8 -6.64 20.15 6.14
CA LEU A 8 -7.76 20.85 5.49
C LEU A 8 -7.40 21.31 4.07
N GLN A 9 -6.20 21.87 3.88
CA GLN A 9 -5.71 22.29 2.57
C GLN A 9 -5.49 21.10 1.63
N PHE A 10 -5.07 19.94 2.15
CA PHE A 10 -4.99 18.68 1.40
C PHE A 10 -6.37 18.19 0.95
N GLU A 11 -7.37 18.20 1.83
CA GLU A 11 -8.74 17.77 1.47
C GLU A 11 -9.40 18.71 0.46
N ASN A 12 -9.05 20.00 0.46
CA ASN A 12 -9.52 20.99 -0.52
C ASN A 12 -8.65 21.05 -1.80
N TYR A 13 -7.65 20.17 -1.97
CA TYR A 13 -6.76 20.20 -3.12
C TYR A 13 -7.32 19.39 -4.31
N GLU A 14 -7.55 20.06 -5.45
CA GLU A 14 -8.09 19.43 -6.67
C GLU A 14 -7.03 18.61 -7.44
N PHE A 15 -6.62 17.47 -6.89
CA PHE A 15 -5.68 16.52 -7.52
C PHE A 15 -6.08 16.09 -8.95
N ASP A 16 -7.37 16.15 -9.29
CA ASP A 16 -7.89 15.77 -10.61
C ASP A 16 -7.74 16.87 -11.67
N ARG A 17 -7.42 18.11 -11.27
CA ARG A 17 -7.07 19.22 -12.18
C ARG A 17 -5.57 19.42 -12.37
N ASP A 18 -4.73 18.83 -11.53
CA ASP A 18 -3.27 18.90 -11.67
C ASP A 18 -2.75 17.87 -12.69
N GLU A 19 -2.45 18.34 -13.91
CA GLU A 19 -1.88 17.49 -14.97
C GLU A 19 -0.53 16.83 -14.59
N ALA A 20 0.31 17.51 -13.82
CA ALA A 20 1.63 16.99 -13.44
C ALA A 20 1.48 15.84 -12.44
N PHE A 21 0.58 15.99 -11.48
CA PHE A 21 0.18 14.91 -10.58
C PHE A 21 -0.43 13.73 -11.36
N GLN A 22 -1.41 13.98 -12.23
CA GLN A 22 -2.10 12.91 -12.97
C GLN A 22 -1.15 12.11 -13.89
N LYS A 23 -0.22 12.79 -14.59
CA LYS A 23 0.81 12.13 -15.41
C LYS A 23 1.74 11.24 -14.55
N GLY A 24 2.11 11.71 -13.36
CA GLY A 24 2.85 10.90 -12.38
C GLY A 24 2.03 9.70 -11.87
N LEU A 25 0.74 9.94 -11.55
CA LEU A 25 -0.16 8.94 -10.98
C LEU A 25 -0.40 7.77 -11.93
N GLN A 26 -0.47 7.99 -13.24
CA GLN A 26 -0.57 6.89 -14.22
C GLN A 26 0.60 5.90 -14.11
N THR A 27 1.83 6.38 -13.86
CA THR A 27 3.02 5.53 -13.67
C THR A 27 2.93 4.73 -12.36
N VAL A 28 2.49 5.40 -11.29
CA VAL A 28 2.26 4.82 -9.96
C VAL A 28 1.19 3.72 -10.01
N VAL A 29 0.08 3.96 -10.71
CA VAL A 29 -1.03 3.01 -10.86
C VAL A 29 -0.68 1.86 -11.80
N ALA A 30 0.03 2.11 -12.90
CA ALA A 30 0.50 1.06 -13.81
C ALA A 30 1.42 0.05 -13.09
N SER A 31 2.29 0.53 -12.20
CA SER A 31 3.20 -0.29 -11.39
C SER A 31 2.48 -1.15 -10.33
N GLY A 32 1.21 -0.85 -10.04
CA GLY A 32 0.40 -1.54 -9.04
C GLY A 32 -0.78 -2.31 -9.62
N LYS A 33 -0.79 -2.61 -10.93
CA LYS A 33 -1.96 -3.22 -11.61
C LYS A 33 -2.34 -4.60 -11.07
N ASP A 34 -1.35 -5.39 -10.64
CA ASP A 34 -1.51 -6.74 -10.10
C ASP A 34 -1.87 -6.77 -8.59
N LYS A 35 -1.96 -5.60 -7.93
CA LYS A 35 -2.33 -5.51 -6.51
C LYS A 35 -3.85 -5.48 -6.32
N PRO A 36 -4.36 -6.01 -5.19
CA PRO A 36 -5.78 -5.89 -4.85
C PRO A 36 -6.20 -4.42 -4.78
N GLN A 37 -7.48 -4.15 -5.09
CA GLN A 37 -8.00 -2.79 -5.22
C GLN A 37 -7.72 -1.91 -3.99
N GLN A 38 -7.91 -2.44 -2.78
CA GLN A 38 -7.66 -1.72 -1.51
C GLN A 38 -6.19 -1.28 -1.37
N GLU A 39 -5.21 -2.10 -1.77
CA GLU A 39 -3.81 -1.70 -1.78
C GLU A 39 -3.53 -0.61 -2.81
N ARG A 40 -4.17 -0.68 -3.98
CA ARG A 40 -4.04 0.34 -5.03
C ARG A 40 -4.58 1.70 -4.55
N GLU A 41 -5.73 1.71 -3.88
CA GLU A 41 -6.33 2.91 -3.30
C GLU A 41 -5.44 3.52 -2.21
N ALA A 42 -4.94 2.71 -1.27
CA ALA A 42 -3.99 3.16 -0.25
C ALA A 42 -2.68 3.71 -0.87
N PHE A 43 -2.20 3.12 -1.96
CA PHE A 43 -1.01 3.58 -2.67
C PHE A 43 -1.24 4.91 -3.41
N ILE A 44 -2.41 5.09 -4.04
CA ILE A 44 -2.85 6.37 -4.63
C ILE A 44 -2.92 7.45 -3.55
N GLN A 45 -3.48 7.14 -2.38
CA GLN A 45 -3.65 8.10 -1.29
C GLN A 45 -2.29 8.53 -0.70
N ARG A 46 -1.36 7.60 -0.51
CA ARG A 46 0.03 7.91 -0.13
C ARG A 46 0.75 8.75 -1.21
N ALA A 47 0.51 8.49 -2.49
CA ALA A 47 1.07 9.29 -3.58
C ALA A 47 0.52 10.73 -3.59
N LYS A 48 -0.79 10.93 -3.30
CA LYS A 48 -1.38 12.27 -3.10
C LYS A 48 -0.69 13.02 -1.96
N PHE A 49 -0.47 12.37 -0.81
CA PHE A 49 0.24 12.96 0.33
C PHE A 49 1.70 13.31 0.02
N PHE A 50 2.43 12.41 -0.63
CA PHE A 50 3.82 12.65 -1.04
C PHE A 50 3.94 13.82 -2.02
N TYR A 51 3.01 13.95 -2.96
CA TYR A 51 2.98 15.08 -3.89
C TYR A 51 2.66 16.39 -3.17
N PHE A 52 1.61 16.42 -2.34
CA PHE A 52 1.19 17.62 -1.61
C PHE A 52 2.26 18.13 -0.64
N SER A 53 2.89 17.25 0.15
CA SER A 53 4.01 17.60 1.05
C SER A 53 5.20 18.19 0.30
N LYS A 54 5.51 17.69 -0.90
CA LYS A 54 6.53 18.27 -1.79
C LYS A 54 6.14 19.66 -2.29
N THR A 55 4.90 19.84 -2.75
CA THR A 55 4.41 21.13 -3.29
C THR A 55 4.36 22.22 -2.22
N VAL A 56 3.91 21.90 -1.01
CA VAL A 56 3.86 22.84 0.13
C VAL A 56 5.22 22.96 0.84
N SER A 57 6.22 22.15 0.46
CA SER A 57 7.56 22.09 1.07
C SER A 57 7.54 21.89 2.61
N LYS A 58 6.55 21.15 3.11
CA LYS A 58 6.40 20.79 4.52
C LYS A 58 6.31 19.28 4.66
N LYS A 59 6.99 18.72 5.66
CA LYS A 59 6.80 17.30 6.02
C LYS A 59 5.41 17.15 6.64
N ILE A 60 4.60 16.30 6.02
CA ILE A 60 3.27 15.91 6.47
C ILE A 60 3.27 14.40 6.41
N ASP A 61 3.05 13.72 7.54
CA ASP A 61 2.95 12.27 7.54
C ASP A 61 1.51 11.82 7.18
N TYR A 62 1.41 10.65 6.55
CA TYR A 62 0.13 10.03 6.25
C TYR A 62 -0.53 9.47 7.50
N ASP A 63 0.26 8.89 8.41
CA ASP A 63 -0.28 8.28 9.63
C ASP A 63 -0.82 9.33 10.62
N GLU A 64 -0.23 10.54 10.64
CA GLU A 64 -0.80 11.69 11.38
C GLU A 64 -2.17 12.15 10.81
N TYR A 65 -2.34 12.15 9.48
CA TYR A 65 -3.64 12.47 8.85
C TYR A 65 -4.71 11.44 9.19
N VAL A 66 -4.36 10.15 9.19
CA VAL A 66 -5.29 9.07 9.56
C VAL A 66 -5.75 9.23 11.01
N ALA A 67 -4.82 9.53 11.93
CA ALA A 67 -5.15 9.81 13.33
C ALA A 67 -6.05 11.06 13.48
N TRP A 68 -5.72 12.16 12.82
CA TRP A 68 -6.56 13.38 12.79
C TRP A 68 -7.97 13.13 12.25
N LYS A 69 -8.10 12.29 11.22
CA LYS A 69 -9.39 11.95 10.63
C LYS A 69 -10.26 11.10 11.57
N LEU A 70 -9.65 10.18 12.31
CA LEU A 70 -10.32 9.36 13.31
C LEU A 70 -10.81 10.21 14.50
N ASP A 71 -9.98 11.14 14.98
CA ASP A 71 -10.32 12.12 16.01
C ASP A 71 -11.52 12.99 15.59
N ARG A 72 -11.50 13.53 14.36
CA ARG A 72 -12.63 14.30 13.80
C ARG A 72 -13.93 13.49 13.66
N GLN A 73 -13.87 12.20 13.38
CA GLN A 73 -15.07 11.35 13.35
C GLN A 73 -15.63 11.06 14.76
N ASN A 74 -14.76 10.98 15.76
CA ASN A 74 -15.15 10.77 17.15
C ASN A 74 -15.93 11.98 17.71
N VAL A 75 -15.41 13.19 17.56
CA VAL A 75 -16.07 14.42 18.06
C VAL A 75 -17.38 14.76 17.33
N ASN A 76 -17.59 14.28 16.11
CA ASN A 76 -18.81 14.52 15.33
C ASN A 76 -19.96 13.54 15.68
N SER A 77 -19.79 12.72 16.72
CA SER A 77 -20.78 11.72 17.17
C SER A 77 -21.46 12.10 18.51
N LEU A 78 -21.22 13.31 19.03
CA LEU A 78 -21.64 13.76 20.36
C LEU A 78 -22.36 15.13 20.38
N ASP A 79 -23.29 15.37 19.46
CA ASP A 79 -24.35 16.38 19.66
C ASP A 79 -25.62 16.10 18.84
N THR A 80 -26.61 15.42 19.44
CA THR A 80 -28.07 15.64 19.29
C THR A 80 -28.83 14.71 20.24
N SER A 81 -29.56 15.29 21.19
CA SER A 81 -30.56 14.66 22.09
C SER A 81 -31.42 15.79 22.68
N PRO A 82 -32.69 15.59 23.13
CA PRO A 82 -33.20 14.39 23.81
C PRO A 82 -34.71 14.01 23.55
N THR A 83 -35.23 13.02 24.32
CA THR A 83 -36.68 12.80 24.66
C THR A 83 -37.48 11.97 23.61
N LYS A 84 -38.25 10.89 23.90
CA LYS A 84 -38.79 10.29 25.16
C LYS A 84 -39.23 8.80 24.94
N THR A 85 -39.13 7.92 25.96
CA THR A 85 -40.07 6.79 26.32
C THR A 85 -40.46 5.76 25.20
N GLU A 86 -40.36 4.43 25.31
CA GLU A 86 -39.99 3.41 26.34
C GLU A 86 -40.02 1.99 25.66
N ALA A 87 -39.71 0.81 26.22
CA ALA A 87 -39.32 0.32 27.57
C ALA A 87 -38.59 -1.06 27.45
N CYS A 88 -38.09 -1.55 28.60
CA CYS A 88 -37.83 -2.96 29.00
C CYS A 88 -36.78 -3.83 28.25
N SER A 89 -35.67 -4.10 28.96
CA SER A 89 -34.80 -5.27 28.76
C SER A 89 -35.46 -6.57 29.26
N PRO A 90 -34.86 -7.76 29.01
CA PRO A 90 -33.98 -8.31 30.04
C PRO A 90 -32.60 -8.76 29.54
N GLN A 91 -31.72 -9.01 30.51
CA GLN A 91 -30.34 -9.48 30.36
C GLN A 91 -30.23 -10.87 29.72
N ASN A 92 -29.06 -11.16 29.13
CA ASN A 92 -28.44 -12.48 29.19
C ASN A 92 -26.91 -12.35 29.11
N ASP A 93 -26.24 -12.66 30.21
CA ASP A 93 -24.81 -12.94 30.25
C ASP A 93 -24.52 -14.27 29.54
N ILE A 94 -23.53 -14.31 28.65
CA ILE A 94 -22.66 -15.48 28.45
C ILE A 94 -21.30 -15.06 27.88
N ASP A 95 -20.26 -15.41 28.63
CA ASP A 95 -18.86 -15.42 28.22
C ASP A 95 -18.59 -16.61 27.27
N ALA A 96 -18.07 -16.36 26.06
CA ALA A 96 -17.32 -17.36 25.28
C ALA A 96 -16.63 -16.73 24.05
N GLN A 97 -15.36 -17.07 23.90
CA GLN A 97 -14.35 -16.50 23.01
C GLN A 97 -14.48 -16.83 21.51
N LEU A 98 -13.87 -15.95 20.69
CA LEU A 98 -13.12 -16.26 19.45
C LEU A 98 -13.83 -17.11 18.36
N THR A 99 -14.62 -16.45 17.52
CA THR A 99 -15.07 -17.02 16.24
C THR A 99 -13.97 -16.94 15.17
N LEU A 100 -13.26 -18.07 14.95
CA LEU A 100 -12.35 -18.24 13.82
C LEU A 100 -13.14 -18.62 12.55
N ASN A 101 -13.29 -17.67 11.64
CA ASN A 101 -13.99 -17.86 10.37
C ASN A 101 -13.01 -18.27 9.26
N SER A 102 -12.99 -19.55 8.87
CA SER A 102 -12.91 -20.02 7.46
C SER A 102 -12.62 -21.52 7.40
N SER A 103 -13.65 -22.30 7.06
CA SER A 103 -13.49 -23.68 6.60
C SER A 103 -13.65 -23.72 5.08
N GLN A 104 -12.79 -24.48 4.40
CA GLN A 104 -12.98 -25.04 3.04
C GLN A 104 -12.97 -24.01 1.88
N ASN A 105 -12.45 -24.29 0.68
CA ASN A 105 -11.75 -25.46 0.14
C ASN A 105 -10.90 -25.02 -1.08
N LEU A 106 -9.77 -25.66 -1.39
CA LEU A 106 -9.58 -26.33 -2.68
C LEU A 106 -8.31 -27.19 -2.70
N GLU A 107 -8.42 -28.36 -3.34
CA GLU A 107 -7.42 -29.41 -3.40
C GLU A 107 -6.46 -29.25 -4.62
N THR A 108 -5.41 -30.08 -4.62
CA THR A 108 -4.37 -30.31 -5.63
C THR A 108 -4.70 -30.01 -7.11
N THR A 109 -3.73 -29.47 -7.87
CA THR A 109 -2.93 -30.24 -8.87
C THR A 109 -1.97 -29.37 -9.68
N THR A 110 -0.96 -30.02 -10.26
CA THR A 110 0.09 -29.49 -11.15
C THR A 110 -0.44 -28.75 -12.39
N SER A 111 -0.05 -27.49 -12.58
CA SER A 111 0.20 -26.90 -13.91
C SER A 111 1.04 -25.62 -13.79
N ASP A 112 1.67 -25.21 -14.90
CA ASP A 112 2.69 -24.16 -15.00
C ASP A 112 2.25 -22.73 -14.62
N ASN A 113 3.25 -21.86 -14.45
CA ASN A 113 3.16 -20.40 -14.37
C ASN A 113 2.84 -19.72 -13.01
N LYS A 114 3.53 -20.14 -11.93
CA LYS A 114 3.77 -19.27 -10.76
C LYS A 114 5.26 -19.23 -10.42
N PRO A 115 5.85 -18.07 -10.04
CA PRO A 115 7.24 -18.04 -9.58
C PRO A 115 7.44 -19.01 -8.39
N PRO A 116 8.54 -19.79 -8.35
CA PRO A 116 8.65 -21.01 -7.53
C PRO A 116 8.73 -20.80 -6.00
N HIS A 117 8.49 -19.59 -5.49
CA HIS A 117 8.57 -19.24 -4.08
C HIS A 117 7.44 -18.30 -3.65
N SER A 118 6.21 -18.81 -3.63
CA SER A 118 5.10 -18.19 -2.88
C SER A 118 4.46 -19.20 -1.91
N ARG A 119 5.24 -19.69 -0.94
CA ARG A 119 4.68 -20.43 0.21
C ARG A 119 3.97 -19.44 1.14
N SER A 120 2.97 -19.91 1.89
CA SER A 120 2.26 -19.06 2.86
C SER A 120 3.17 -18.67 4.02
N PHE A 121 2.87 -17.57 4.73
CA PHE A 121 3.66 -17.16 5.90
C PHE A 121 3.70 -18.24 6.99
N GLN A 122 2.58 -18.92 7.24
CA GLN A 122 2.50 -20.04 8.17
C GLN A 122 3.43 -21.20 7.76
N GLU A 123 3.52 -21.50 6.47
CA GLU A 123 4.41 -22.55 5.97
C GLU A 123 5.88 -22.15 6.05
N VAL A 124 6.22 -20.89 5.78
CA VAL A 124 7.59 -20.36 5.99
C VAL A 124 8.00 -20.46 7.47
N VAL A 125 7.12 -20.07 8.39
CA VAL A 125 7.35 -20.22 9.84
C VAL A 125 7.55 -21.70 10.21
N LYS A 126 6.75 -22.61 9.65
CA LYS A 126 6.88 -24.06 9.86
C LYS A 126 8.22 -24.61 9.35
N MET A 127 8.67 -24.20 8.15
CA MET A 127 9.98 -24.62 7.61
C MET A 127 11.14 -24.12 8.48
N ILE A 128 11.08 -22.87 8.94
CA ILE A 128 12.09 -22.29 9.85
C ILE A 128 12.11 -23.06 11.18
N ALA A 129 10.96 -23.35 11.76
CA ALA A 129 10.85 -24.12 13.00
C ALA A 129 11.30 -25.59 12.84
N ALA A 130 11.11 -26.19 11.66
CA ALA A 130 11.57 -27.53 11.32
C ALA A 130 13.06 -27.60 10.93
N GLY A 131 13.74 -26.45 10.77
CA GLY A 131 15.12 -26.39 10.29
C GLY A 131 15.28 -26.72 8.80
N GLU A 132 14.19 -26.77 8.03
CA GLU A 132 14.20 -27.13 6.61
C GLU A 132 14.61 -25.90 5.76
N MET A 133 15.92 -25.69 5.63
CA MET A 133 16.48 -24.65 4.77
C MET A 133 16.25 -25.01 3.29
N PRO A 134 15.49 -24.23 2.51
CA PRO A 134 15.23 -24.53 1.10
C PRO A 134 16.54 -24.50 0.31
N PRO A 135 16.79 -25.46 -0.60
CA PRO A 135 18.12 -25.71 -1.14
C PRO A 135 18.75 -24.46 -1.76
N VAL A 136 19.85 -24.00 -1.16
CA VAL A 136 20.67 -22.90 -1.68
C VAL A 136 21.05 -23.22 -3.12
N ARG A 137 20.60 -22.37 -4.04
CA ARG A 137 20.99 -22.42 -5.45
C ARG A 137 22.50 -22.21 -5.50
N LYS A 138 23.24 -23.25 -5.88
CA LYS A 138 24.70 -23.18 -6.09
C LYS A 138 24.98 -22.12 -7.15
N ILE A 139 25.63 -21.03 -6.75
CA ILE A 139 26.18 -20.05 -7.67
C ILE A 139 27.46 -20.69 -8.24
N PRO A 140 27.57 -20.89 -9.57
CA PRO A 140 28.82 -21.34 -10.17
C PRO A 140 29.89 -20.26 -10.00
N ASP A 141 31.12 -20.66 -9.66
CA ASP A 141 32.28 -19.75 -9.59
C ASP A 141 32.83 -19.39 -11.00
N GLU A 142 31.96 -19.43 -12.01
CA GLU A 142 32.30 -19.12 -13.39
C GLU A 142 31.89 -17.68 -13.71
N LEU A 143 32.87 -16.86 -14.10
CA LEU A 143 32.61 -15.57 -14.71
C LEU A 143 31.77 -15.75 -15.99
N ASN A 144 30.84 -14.83 -16.25
CA ASN A 144 29.99 -14.87 -17.43
C ASN A 144 30.82 -14.93 -18.73
N LYS A 145 30.78 -16.09 -19.41
CA LYS A 145 31.54 -16.36 -20.64
C LYS A 145 30.99 -15.65 -21.88
N ASN A 146 29.81 -15.03 -21.80
CA ASN A 146 29.25 -14.27 -22.91
C ASN A 146 30.06 -12.98 -23.14
N PRO A 147 30.37 -12.59 -24.39
CA PRO A 147 30.98 -11.30 -24.65
C PRO A 147 30.06 -10.17 -24.16
N PRO A 148 30.63 -9.07 -23.61
CA PRO A 148 29.83 -7.95 -23.14
C PRO A 148 28.98 -7.40 -24.29
N LYS A 149 27.68 -7.21 -24.05
CA LYS A 149 26.78 -6.62 -25.05
C LYS A 149 27.24 -5.19 -25.35
N PRO A 150 27.40 -4.80 -26.63
CA PRO A 150 27.71 -3.42 -26.96
C PRO A 150 26.54 -2.51 -26.54
N PRO A 151 26.81 -1.24 -26.16
CA PRO A 151 25.76 -0.31 -25.79
C PRO A 151 24.84 -0.02 -27.00
N THR A 152 23.59 -0.47 -26.91
CA THR A 152 22.56 -0.25 -27.95
C THR A 152 21.93 1.15 -27.89
N MET A 153 22.13 1.89 -26.80
CA MET A 153 21.56 3.23 -26.62
C MET A 153 22.49 4.32 -27.15
N GLU A 154 21.93 5.24 -27.93
CA GLU A 154 22.64 6.46 -28.34
C GLU A 154 22.94 7.36 -27.14
N PRO A 155 24.17 7.91 -27.03
CA PRO A 155 24.52 8.80 -25.92
C PRO A 155 23.79 10.15 -26.06
N LYS A 156 22.94 10.46 -25.08
CA LYS A 156 22.16 11.71 -25.06
C LYS A 156 23.08 12.94 -25.24
N PRO A 157 22.80 13.83 -26.22
CA PRO A 157 23.67 14.97 -26.49
C PRO A 157 23.72 15.94 -25.29
N LYS A 158 24.94 16.41 -25.00
CA LYS A 158 25.21 17.46 -24.01
C LYS A 158 24.45 18.74 -24.39
N PRO A 159 23.84 19.48 -23.44
CA PRO A 159 22.90 20.56 -23.76
C PRO A 159 23.52 21.70 -24.59
N TRP A 160 24.81 21.96 -24.42
CA TRP A 160 25.57 22.96 -25.18
C TRP A 160 25.87 22.56 -26.64
N LYS A 161 25.50 21.36 -27.10
CA LYS A 161 25.58 20.95 -28.51
C LYS A 161 24.38 21.38 -29.36
N ARG A 162 23.37 22.02 -28.76
CA ARG A 162 22.11 22.41 -29.44
C ARG A 162 22.00 23.92 -29.73
N VAL A 163 23.12 24.65 -29.58
CA VAL A 163 23.18 26.09 -29.85
C VAL A 163 24.36 26.34 -30.78
N SER A 164 24.06 26.30 -32.08
CA SER A 164 24.96 26.63 -33.20
C SER A 164 24.09 27.07 -34.37
#